data_AF-A0A7C3CUX7-F1
#
_entry.id   AF-A0A7C3CUX7-F1
#
_cell.length_a   1.000
_cell.length_b   1.000
_cell.length_c   1.000
_cell.angle_alpha   90.00
_cell.angle_beta   90.00
_cell.angle_gamma   90.00
#
_symmetry.space_group_name_H-M   'P 1'
#
loop_
_entity.id
_entity.type
_entity.pdbx_description
1 polymer ?
#
loop_
_entity_poly.entity_id
_entity_poly.type
_entity_poly.pdbx_seq_one_letter_code
_entity_poly.pdbx_strand_id
1 'polypeptide(L)'
;MFTFKAEETKESCDLGDNCCTPQPKGKVECPNCHEKGKGVLGKTVAHLVKEESQSKLDSFDGFYYCKTPTCKTVYFREGTVLTQEDMRVVVGLKEGATPATVCYCFDWTKEKIKAELEATGKSSALEDIKAKMENPGCSCEVLNPSGGCCLGDVGKAIKALEEQMT
;
A
#
# COMPACT_ATOMS: atom_id res chain seq x y z
N MET A 1 -47.81 -19.39 3.19
CA MET A 1 -46.63 -20.20 3.58
C MET A 1 -45.66 -20.16 2.41
N PHE A 2 -44.67 -19.27 2.46
CA PHE A 2 -43.64 -19.17 1.42
C PHE A 2 -42.37 -19.78 1.98
N THR A 3 -42.02 -20.95 1.47
CA THR A 3 -40.78 -21.66 1.75
C THR A 3 -39.64 -20.98 1.00
N PHE A 4 -38.72 -20.35 1.73
CA PHE A 4 -37.44 -19.93 1.18
C PHE A 4 -36.55 -21.15 1.00
N LYS A 5 -36.07 -21.37 -0.23
CA LYS A 5 -35.04 -22.35 -0.54
C LYS A 5 -33.70 -21.63 -0.43
N ALA A 6 -32.88 -22.00 0.55
CA ALA A 6 -31.51 -21.54 0.64
C ALA A 6 -30.70 -22.18 -0.49
N GLU A 7 -30.09 -21.35 -1.34
CA GLU A 7 -29.08 -21.81 -2.30
C GLU A 7 -27.72 -21.83 -1.58
N GLU A 8 -27.29 -23.02 -1.20
CA GLU A 8 -25.92 -23.26 -0.74
C GLU A 8 -24.97 -23.15 -1.93
N THR A 9 -24.16 -22.10 -1.94
CA THR A 9 -23.03 -21.99 -2.88
C THR A 9 -21.91 -22.90 -2.37
N LYS A 10 -21.76 -24.02 -3.05
CA LYS A 10 -20.74 -25.03 -2.80
C LYS A 10 -19.38 -24.50 -3.26
N GLU A 11 -18.63 -23.89 -2.35
CA GLU A 11 -17.23 -23.51 -2.59
C GLU A 11 -16.37 -24.78 -2.50
N SER A 12 -16.00 -25.30 -3.67
CA SER A 12 -15.11 -26.45 -3.83
C SER A 12 -13.68 -25.94 -3.95
N CYS A 13 -12.94 -25.92 -2.86
CA CYS A 13 -11.50 -25.65 -2.87
C CYS A 13 -10.75 -26.98 -2.99
N ASP A 14 -10.23 -27.25 -4.18
CA ASP A 14 -9.37 -28.40 -4.48
C ASP A 14 -7.99 -28.22 -3.82
N LEU A 15 -7.43 -29.31 -3.31
CA LEU A 15 -6.17 -29.35 -2.58
C LEU A 15 -4.96 -29.25 -3.53
N GLY A 16 -4.25 -28.13 -3.46
CA GLY A 16 -2.94 -27.96 -4.09
C GLY A 16 -2.37 -26.57 -3.82
N ASP A 17 -1.41 -26.47 -2.90
CA ASP A 17 -0.49 -25.35 -2.63
C ASP A 17 -1.00 -23.94 -3.01
N ASN A 18 -1.88 -23.36 -2.19
CA ASN A 18 -2.37 -22.01 -2.43
C ASN A 18 -2.43 -21.19 -1.13
N CYS A 19 -1.31 -20.51 -0.81
CA CYS A 19 -1.19 -19.57 0.32
C CYS A 19 -1.96 -18.24 0.11
N CYS A 20 -3.09 -18.26 -0.59
CA CYS A 20 -3.85 -17.04 -0.87
C CYS A 20 -4.75 -16.68 0.32
N THR A 21 -4.19 -15.92 1.25
CA THR A 21 -4.92 -15.26 2.32
C THR A 21 -5.81 -14.15 1.74
N PRO A 22 -7.12 -14.09 2.07
CA PRO A 22 -8.01 -13.10 1.47
C PRO A 22 -7.68 -11.68 1.96
N GLN A 23 -7.66 -10.71 1.04
CA GLN A 23 -7.59 -9.30 1.41
C GLN A 23 -8.84 -8.91 2.21
N PRO A 24 -8.70 -8.23 3.36
CA PRO A 24 -9.86 -7.76 4.12
C PRO A 24 -10.77 -6.87 3.27
N LYS A 25 -12.07 -7.17 3.26
CA LYS A 25 -13.06 -6.39 2.51
C LYS A 25 -13.42 -5.10 3.26
N GLY A 26 -13.82 -4.09 2.48
CA GLY A 26 -14.27 -2.81 3.03
C GLY A 26 -13.15 -1.90 3.53
N LYS A 27 -13.54 -0.86 4.26
CA LYS A 27 -12.62 0.06 4.94
C LYS A 27 -12.93 0.08 6.42
N VAL A 28 -11.90 0.15 7.24
CA VAL A 28 -11.99 0.23 8.70
C VAL A 28 -11.23 1.46 9.17
N GLU A 29 -11.68 2.08 10.25
CA GLU A 29 -11.03 3.25 10.82
C GLU A 29 -9.72 2.88 11.51
N CYS A 30 -8.68 3.66 11.24
CA CYS A 30 -7.42 3.55 11.94
C CYS A 30 -7.63 3.88 13.44
N PRO A 31 -7.16 3.06 14.38
CA PRO A 31 -7.37 3.30 15.82
C PRO A 31 -6.74 4.59 16.33
N ASN A 32 -5.75 5.14 15.61
CA ASN A 32 -4.99 6.31 16.05
C ASN A 32 -5.48 7.64 15.43
N CYS A 33 -5.95 7.61 14.18
CA CYS A 33 -6.35 8.84 13.48
C CYS A 33 -7.79 8.80 12.95
N HIS A 34 -8.53 7.71 13.18
CA HIS A 34 -9.93 7.50 12.76
C HIS A 34 -10.20 7.55 11.25
N GLU A 35 -9.18 7.83 10.43
CA GLU A 35 -9.28 7.78 8.98
C GLU A 35 -9.43 6.36 8.46
N LYS A 36 -10.19 6.21 7.37
CA LYS A 36 -10.52 4.92 6.76
C LYS A 36 -9.32 4.31 6.03
N GLY A 37 -8.77 3.23 6.59
CA GLY A 37 -7.78 2.36 5.95
C GLY A 37 -8.40 1.32 5.03
N LYS A 38 -7.64 0.86 4.03
CA LYS A 38 -8.03 -0.26 3.13
C LYS A 38 -7.28 -1.52 3.54
N GLY A 39 -7.94 -2.68 3.42
CA GLY A 39 -7.29 -3.97 3.66
C GLY A 39 -6.10 -4.19 2.73
N VAL A 40 -5.07 -4.88 3.20
CA VAL A 40 -3.91 -5.31 2.41
C VAL A 40 -3.76 -6.85 2.48
N LEU A 41 -3.08 -7.43 1.49
CA LEU A 41 -2.84 -8.87 1.46
C LEU A 41 -1.75 -9.26 2.47
N GLY A 42 -1.85 -10.48 3.02
CA GLY A 42 -0.84 -11.01 3.94
C GLY A 42 0.56 -11.02 3.34
N LYS A 43 0.69 -11.33 2.04
CA LYS A 43 1.98 -11.27 1.32
C LYS A 43 2.63 -9.89 1.31
N THR A 44 1.84 -8.81 1.28
CA THR A 44 2.33 -7.43 1.36
C THR A 44 2.95 -7.17 2.74
N VAL A 45 2.24 -7.56 3.80
CA VAL A 45 2.69 -7.41 5.19
C VAL A 45 3.93 -8.28 5.45
N ALA A 46 3.89 -9.54 5.03
CA ALA A 46 5.01 -10.48 5.16
C ALA A 46 6.27 -9.99 4.44
N HIS A 47 6.13 -9.29 3.32
CA HIS A 47 7.27 -8.74 2.60
C HIS A 47 7.82 -7.45 3.25
N LEU A 48 6.95 -6.58 3.75
CA LEU A 48 7.32 -5.22 4.16
C LEU A 48 7.57 -5.04 5.65
N VAL A 49 7.11 -5.94 6.52
CA VAL A 49 7.37 -5.90 7.97
C VAL A 49 8.73 -6.53 8.27
N LYS A 50 9.53 -5.97 9.18
CA LYS A 50 10.82 -6.53 9.59
C LYS A 50 10.65 -7.85 10.34
N GLU A 51 11.63 -8.74 10.24
CA GLU A 51 11.56 -10.08 10.83
C GLU A 51 11.32 -10.07 12.34
N GLU A 52 11.93 -9.13 13.07
CA GLU A 52 11.73 -8.97 14.51
C GLU A 52 10.29 -8.59 14.87
N SER A 53 9.62 -7.81 14.02
CA SER A 53 8.21 -7.45 14.23
C SER A 53 7.28 -8.57 13.75
N GLN A 54 7.64 -9.30 12.68
CA GLN A 54 6.90 -10.48 12.24
C GLN A 54 6.84 -11.57 13.30
N SER A 55 7.93 -11.80 14.05
CA SER A 55 7.98 -12.82 15.11
C SER A 55 6.96 -12.62 16.24
N LYS A 56 6.39 -11.42 16.34
CA LYS A 56 5.39 -11.01 17.34
C LYS A 56 3.95 -11.11 16.79
N LEU A 57 3.78 -11.50 15.53
CA LEU A 57 2.48 -11.59 14.88
C LEU A 57 2.04 -13.05 14.79
N ASP A 58 0.81 -13.32 15.23
CA ASP A 58 0.20 -14.65 15.10
C ASP A 58 -0.15 -15.00 13.63
N SER A 59 -0.23 -14.00 12.76
CA SER A 59 -0.55 -14.13 11.33
C SER A 59 -0.25 -12.81 10.60
N PHE A 60 -0.07 -12.85 9.29
CA PHE A 60 0.04 -11.67 8.41
C PHE A 60 -1.30 -11.16 7.88
N ASP A 61 -2.40 -11.81 8.25
CA ASP A 61 -3.73 -11.51 7.71
C ASP A 61 -4.48 -10.45 8.52
N GLY A 62 -5.53 -9.90 7.91
CA GLY A 62 -6.45 -8.99 8.58
C GLY A 62 -5.98 -7.55 8.69
N PHE A 63 -4.82 -7.21 8.11
CA PHE A 63 -4.27 -5.86 8.20
C PHE A 63 -4.91 -4.88 7.22
N TYR A 64 -4.98 -3.63 7.66
CA TYR A 64 -5.39 -2.46 6.91
C TYR A 64 -4.23 -1.45 6.87
N TYR A 65 -4.09 -0.74 5.75
CA TYR A 65 -3.10 0.31 5.57
C TYR A 65 -3.68 1.68 5.90
N CYS A 66 -3.06 2.39 6.85
CA CYS A 66 -3.37 3.78 7.15
C CYS A 66 -2.59 4.71 6.21
N LYS A 67 -3.29 5.34 5.27
CA LYS A 67 -2.68 6.22 4.25
C LYS A 67 -2.44 7.66 4.73
N THR A 68 -2.98 8.02 5.89
CA THR A 68 -2.92 9.39 6.42
C THR A 68 -1.47 9.82 6.67
N PRO A 69 -0.97 10.90 6.02
CA PRO A 69 0.44 11.28 6.11
C PRO A 69 0.91 11.61 7.53
N THR A 70 0.09 12.32 8.31
CA THR A 70 0.38 12.77 9.68
C THR A 70 0.28 11.64 10.72
N CYS A 71 -0.31 10.49 10.38
CA CYS A 71 -0.51 9.38 11.31
C CYS A 71 0.68 8.43 11.28
N LYS A 72 1.26 8.13 12.46
CA LYS A 72 2.39 7.21 12.61
C LYS A 72 2.06 5.74 12.30
N THR A 73 0.78 5.36 12.35
CA THR A 73 0.33 4.01 12.00
C THR A 73 0.57 3.74 10.52
N VAL A 74 1.23 2.64 10.20
CA VAL A 74 1.37 2.12 8.83
C VAL A 74 0.31 1.04 8.60
N TYR A 75 0.39 -0.06 9.35
CA TYR A 75 -0.59 -1.13 9.32
C TYR A 75 -1.32 -1.25 10.64
N PHE A 76 -2.58 -1.67 10.59
CA PHE A 76 -3.35 -1.96 11.79
C PHE A 76 -4.33 -3.10 11.55
N ARG A 77 -4.63 -3.83 12.61
CA ARG A 77 -5.77 -4.74 12.74
C ARG A 77 -6.24 -4.72 14.19
N GLU A 78 -7.25 -5.51 14.53
CA GLU A 78 -7.71 -5.62 15.92
C GLU A 78 -6.54 -5.94 16.87
N GLY A 79 -6.33 -5.09 17.87
CA GLY A 79 -5.28 -5.23 18.88
C GLY A 79 -3.83 -5.04 18.41
N THR A 80 -3.57 -4.79 17.11
CA THR A 80 -2.20 -4.67 16.57
C THR A 80 -2.03 -3.41 15.75
N VAL A 81 -1.00 -2.62 16.05
CA VAL A 81 -0.57 -1.45 15.27
C VAL A 81 0.90 -1.60 14.93
N LEU A 82 1.23 -1.42 13.65
CA LEU A 82 2.60 -1.36 13.16
C LEU A 82 2.89 0.05 12.65
N THR A 83 4.11 0.53 12.90
CA THR A 83 4.58 1.87 12.57
C THR A 83 5.78 1.81 11.62
N GLN A 84 6.37 2.96 11.31
CA GLN A 84 7.59 3.02 10.48
C GLN A 84 8.75 2.19 11.05
N GLU A 85 8.84 2.05 12.37
CA GLU A 85 9.90 1.29 13.03
C GLU A 85 9.80 -0.22 12.75
N ASP A 86 8.60 -0.70 12.42
CA ASP A 86 8.33 -2.11 12.12
C ASP A 86 8.56 -2.46 10.65
N MET A 87 8.84 -1.49 9.77
CA MET A 87 8.91 -1.70 8.32
C MET A 87 10.34 -1.87 7.80
N ARG A 88 10.53 -2.77 6.82
CA ARG A 88 11.80 -2.96 6.09
C ARG A 88 12.15 -1.78 5.18
N VAL A 89 11.15 -0.99 4.79
CA VAL A 89 11.29 0.16 3.91
C VAL A 89 10.71 1.42 4.55
N VAL A 90 11.18 2.59 4.11
CA VAL A 90 10.57 3.87 4.47
C VAL A 90 9.21 3.98 3.78
N VAL A 91 8.15 4.25 4.55
CA VAL A 91 6.79 4.46 4.02
C VAL A 91 6.66 5.91 3.56
N GLY A 92 7.10 6.18 2.34
CA GLY A 92 7.26 7.49 1.73
C GLY A 92 6.01 8.38 1.62
N LEU A 93 4.80 7.85 1.87
CA LEU A 93 3.58 8.67 1.95
C LEU A 93 3.35 9.28 3.34
N LYS A 94 4.10 8.85 4.36
CA LYS A 94 4.09 9.49 5.68
C LYS A 94 4.82 10.82 5.64
N GLU A 95 4.38 11.74 6.48
CA GLU A 95 5.02 13.04 6.62
C GLU A 95 6.43 12.89 7.21
N GLY A 96 7.38 13.68 6.70
CA GLY A 96 8.78 13.60 7.12
C GLY A 96 9.55 12.37 6.63
N ALA A 97 8.93 11.50 5.82
CA ALA A 97 9.61 10.33 5.26
C ALA A 97 10.76 10.75 4.32
N THR A 98 11.92 10.12 4.50
CA THR A 98 13.08 10.28 3.63
C THR A 98 13.70 8.90 3.36
N PRO A 99 13.72 8.41 2.10
CA PRO A 99 13.12 9.02 0.91
C PRO A 99 11.58 9.07 0.96
N ALA A 100 10.97 10.11 0.37
CA ALA A 100 9.52 10.19 0.19
C ALA A 100 9.06 9.40 -1.05
N THR A 101 9.28 8.08 -1.03
CA THR A 101 8.95 7.14 -2.11
C THR A 101 7.45 7.07 -2.40
N VAL A 102 7.08 7.30 -3.67
CA VAL A 102 5.70 7.23 -4.19
C VAL A 102 5.49 6.07 -5.16
N CYS A 103 6.55 5.52 -5.76
CA CYS A 103 6.53 4.23 -6.47
C CYS A 103 7.71 3.36 -6.00
N TYR A 104 7.39 2.24 -5.35
CA TYR A 104 8.37 1.30 -4.80
C TYR A 104 8.92 0.31 -5.82
N CYS A 105 8.24 0.11 -6.95
CA CYS A 105 8.72 -0.80 -7.99
C CYS A 105 9.90 -0.23 -8.76
N PHE A 106 9.95 1.10 -8.92
CA PHE A 106 10.89 1.80 -9.80
C PHE A 106 11.53 3.03 -9.14
N ASP A 107 11.51 3.06 -7.80
CA ASP A 107 12.16 4.08 -6.96
C ASP A 107 11.84 5.54 -7.33
N TRP A 108 10.58 5.82 -7.68
CA TRP A 108 10.15 7.21 -7.83
C TRP A 108 9.84 7.81 -6.47
N THR A 109 10.46 8.95 -6.20
CA THR A 109 10.29 9.72 -4.97
C THR A 109 9.79 11.14 -5.26
N LYS A 110 9.20 11.80 -4.26
CA LYS A 110 8.80 13.21 -4.40
C LYS A 110 9.99 14.11 -4.71
N GLU A 111 11.17 13.81 -4.18
CA GLU A 111 12.40 14.57 -4.43
C GLU A 111 12.81 14.47 -5.90
N LYS A 112 12.77 13.28 -6.50
CA LYS A 112 13.07 13.10 -7.93
C LYS A 112 12.06 13.83 -8.82
N ILE A 113 10.78 13.73 -8.49
CA ILE A 113 9.71 14.44 -9.23
C ILE A 113 9.91 15.95 -9.14
N LYS A 114 10.16 16.47 -7.94
CA LYS A 114 10.39 17.90 -7.71
C LYS A 114 11.59 18.41 -8.51
N ALA A 115 12.70 17.67 -8.51
CA ALA A 115 13.89 18.06 -9.28
C ALA A 115 13.61 18.15 -10.80
N GLU A 116 12.81 17.24 -11.37
CA GLU A 116 12.41 17.33 -12.79
C GLU A 116 11.51 18.53 -13.09
N LEU A 117 10.55 18.80 -12.20
CA LEU A 117 9.67 19.97 -12.32
C LEU A 117 10.48 21.27 -12.24
N GLU A 118 11.43 21.38 -11.32
CA GLU A 118 12.30 22.56 -11.19
C GLU A 118 13.20 22.75 -12.41
N ALA A 119 13.71 21.67 -12.99
CA ALA A 119 14.62 21.74 -14.13
C ALA A 119 13.90 21.97 -15.48
N THR A 120 12.69 21.42 -15.65
CA THR A 120 12.05 21.31 -16.98
C THR A 120 10.61 21.80 -17.02
N GLY A 121 10.00 22.10 -15.87
CA GLY A 121 8.58 22.42 -15.75
C GLY A 121 7.64 21.22 -15.96
N LYS A 122 8.17 20.00 -16.07
CA LYS A 122 7.40 18.77 -16.31
C LYS A 122 7.99 17.60 -15.51
N SER A 123 7.16 16.59 -15.20
CA SER A 123 7.66 15.31 -14.65
C SER A 123 7.45 14.17 -15.65
N SER A 124 8.48 13.34 -15.80
CA SER A 124 8.44 12.11 -16.60
C SER A 124 7.91 10.90 -15.83
N ALA A 125 7.63 11.03 -14.52
CA ALA A 125 7.39 9.90 -13.63
C ALA A 125 6.25 8.98 -14.08
N LEU A 126 5.09 9.54 -14.46
CA LEU A 126 3.95 8.72 -14.89
C LEU A 126 4.20 8.00 -16.22
N GLU A 127 4.95 8.60 -17.13
CA GLU A 127 5.32 8.00 -18.41
C GLU A 127 6.30 6.84 -18.19
N ASP A 128 7.39 7.10 -17.47
CA ASP A 128 8.42 6.11 -17.13
C ASP A 128 7.83 4.91 -16.38
N ILE A 129 6.96 5.16 -15.38
CA ILE A 129 6.31 4.08 -14.62
C ILE A 129 5.43 3.22 -15.53
N LYS A 130 4.62 3.84 -16.41
CA LYS A 130 3.74 3.08 -17.32
C LYS A 130 4.55 2.21 -18.29
N ALA A 131 5.62 2.77 -18.88
CA ALA A 131 6.51 2.01 -19.74
C ALA A 131 7.13 0.81 -19.00
N LYS A 132 7.62 1.03 -17.78
CA LYS A 132 8.22 -0.04 -16.95
C LYS A 132 7.19 -1.06 -16.44
N MET A 133 5.93 -0.66 -16.25
CA MET A 133 4.83 -1.59 -15.94
C MET A 133 4.55 -2.56 -17.09
N GLU A 134 4.77 -2.14 -18.34
CA GLU A 134 4.65 -3.04 -19.51
C GLU A 134 5.87 -3.97 -19.63
N ASN A 135 7.07 -3.43 -19.40
CA ASN A 135 8.32 -4.19 -19.40
C ASN A 135 9.38 -3.42 -18.57
N PRO A 136 9.87 -3.96 -17.44
CA PRO A 136 9.90 -5.38 -17.03
C PRO A 136 8.66 -5.91 -16.30
N GLY A 137 7.64 -5.08 -16.05
CA GLY A 137 6.53 -5.42 -15.17
C GLY A 137 6.71 -4.86 -13.76
N CYS A 138 5.63 -4.86 -12.96
CA CYS A 138 5.64 -4.30 -11.61
C CYS A 138 5.10 -5.28 -10.56
N SER A 139 5.55 -5.14 -9.32
CA SER A 139 5.13 -5.97 -8.17
C SER A 139 4.46 -5.14 -7.07
N CYS A 140 3.56 -4.22 -7.45
CA CYS A 140 2.96 -3.26 -6.51
C CYS A 140 2.26 -3.92 -5.32
N GLU A 141 1.61 -5.06 -5.55
CA GLU A 141 0.93 -5.84 -4.50
C GLU A 141 1.86 -6.39 -3.42
N VAL A 142 3.18 -6.41 -3.65
CA VAL A 142 4.19 -6.88 -2.70
C VAL A 142 5.04 -5.72 -2.20
N LEU A 143 5.47 -4.83 -3.09
CA LEU A 143 6.45 -3.78 -2.80
C LEU A 143 5.83 -2.47 -2.28
N ASN A 144 4.58 -2.17 -2.63
CA ASN A 144 3.93 -0.93 -2.21
C ASN A 144 3.24 -1.17 -0.85
N PRO A 145 3.48 -0.35 0.19
CA PRO A 145 2.82 -0.48 1.48
C PRO A 145 1.29 -0.51 1.41
N SER A 146 0.68 0.15 0.41
CA SER A 146 -0.77 0.09 0.20
C SER A 146 -1.29 -1.23 -0.42
N GLY A 147 -0.40 -2.11 -0.88
CA GLY A 147 -0.74 -3.30 -1.67
C GLY A 147 -1.36 -2.99 -3.04
N GLY A 148 -1.34 -1.73 -3.47
CA GLY A 148 -2.01 -1.26 -4.69
C GLY A 148 -1.10 -0.51 -5.67
N CYS A 149 -1.63 -0.26 -6.87
CA CYS A 149 -0.91 0.48 -7.92
C CYS A 149 -0.55 1.91 -7.47
N CYS A 150 0.70 2.31 -7.71
CA CYS A 150 1.27 3.59 -7.30
C CYS A 150 0.80 4.80 -8.13
N LEU A 151 0.30 4.61 -9.35
CA LEU A 151 0.03 5.68 -10.32
C LEU A 151 -0.85 6.80 -9.74
N GLY A 152 -1.85 6.44 -8.93
CA GLY A 152 -2.73 7.43 -8.30
C GLY A 152 -2.01 8.30 -7.26
N ASP A 153 -1.02 7.76 -6.55
CA ASP A 153 -0.22 8.51 -5.58
C ASP A 153 0.86 9.33 -6.25
N VAL A 154 1.48 8.81 -7.32
CA VAL A 154 2.43 9.55 -8.14
C VAL A 154 1.76 10.76 -8.77
N GLY A 155 0.57 10.60 -9.39
CA GLY A 155 -0.15 11.73 -9.99
C GLY A 155 -0.55 12.80 -8.97
N LYS A 156 -0.95 12.40 -7.77
CA LYS A 156 -1.22 13.34 -6.67
C LYS A 156 0.03 14.06 -6.20
N ALA A 157 1.16 13.36 -6.14
CA ALA A 157 2.43 13.96 -5.75
C ALA A 157 2.91 15.01 -6.76
N ILE A 158 2.82 14.71 -8.06
CA ILE A 158 3.14 15.67 -9.14
C ILE A 158 2.29 16.94 -8.97
N LYS A 159 0.96 16.79 -8.92
CA LYS A 159 0.03 17.93 -8.79
C LYS A 159 0.33 18.78 -7.55
N ALA A 160 0.54 18.14 -6.40
CA ALA A 160 0.82 18.84 -5.15
C ALA A 160 2.16 19.60 -5.19
N LEU A 161 3.15 19.11 -5.95
CA LEU A 161 4.43 19.79 -6.14
C LEU A 161 4.31 20.95 -7.13
N GLU A 162 3.56 20.78 -8.23
CA GLU A 162 3.25 21.87 -9.17
C GLU A 162 2.55 23.04 -8.47
N GLU A 163 1.57 22.77 -7.60
CA GLU A 163 0.86 23.78 -6.80
C GLU A 163 1.76 24.52 -5.78
N GLN A 164 2.91 23.95 -5.40
CA GLN A 164 3.88 24.61 -4.52
C GLN A 164 4.84 25.54 -5.28
N MET A 165 4.88 25.43 -6.61
CA MET A 165 5.77 26.19 -7.49
C MET A 165 5.06 27.36 -8.18
N THR A 166 3.73 27.41 -8.08
CA THR A 166 2.89 28.55 -8.50
C THR A 166 2.80 29.60 -7.43
#